data_AF-A0A498Q408-F1
#
_entry.id   AF-A0A498Q408-F1
#
_cell.length_a   1.000
_cell.length_b   1.000
_cell.length_c   1.000
_cell.angle_alpha   90.00
_cell.angle_beta   90.00
_cell.angle_gamma   90.00
#
_symmetry.space_group_name_H-M   'P 1'
#
loop_
_entity.id
_entity.type
_entity.pdbx_description
1 polymer ?
#
loop_
_entity_poly.entity_id
_entity_poly.type
_entity_poly.pdbx_seq_one_letter_code
_entity_poly.pdbx_strand_id
1 'polypeptide(L)'
;MTATSTTPVEPLGPDSLTWKYFGDLRTGMMGVWIGAIQNMYPELGAGVTEHSILLREPLQRVARSVYPIMGVVYDGDRAARTGELIKGYHHTIKGVDAEGRRYHALNPETFYWAHATFFMLVVKVAEYFCGGLTEAEKRQLFDEHVRWYRICTA
;
A
#
# COMPACT_ATOMS: atom_id res chain seq x y z
N MET A 1 30.63 -0.35 -7.06
CA MET A 1 29.88 0.29 -5.96
C MET A 1 29.15 1.47 -6.56
N THR A 2 27.93 1.26 -7.05
CA THR A 2 27.06 2.32 -7.57
C THR A 2 26.53 3.10 -6.38
N ALA A 3 26.89 4.38 -6.29
CA ALA A 3 26.39 5.27 -5.26
C ALA A 3 24.87 5.44 -5.44
N THR A 4 24.09 4.90 -4.51
CA THR A 4 22.66 5.17 -4.42
C THR A 4 22.51 6.65 -4.08
N SER A 5 22.03 7.46 -5.03
CA SER A 5 21.75 8.87 -4.78
C SER A 5 20.69 8.99 -3.68
N THR A 6 21.09 9.42 -2.48
CA THR A 6 20.23 9.66 -1.32
C THR A 6 19.51 11.02 -1.43
N THR A 7 18.88 11.30 -2.56
CA THR A 7 17.92 12.41 -2.60
C THR A 7 16.66 11.95 -1.86
N PRO A 8 16.20 12.67 -0.83
CA PRO A 8 14.96 12.35 -0.15
C PRO A 8 13.82 12.26 -1.17
N VAL A 9 13.02 11.19 -1.09
CA VAL A 9 11.86 11.05 -1.97
C VAL A 9 10.86 12.14 -1.60
N GLU A 10 10.53 13.00 -2.57
CA GLU A 10 9.55 14.06 -2.38
C GLU A 10 8.19 13.44 -2.00
N PRO A 11 7.53 13.91 -0.92
CA PRO A 11 6.22 13.40 -0.54
C PRO A 11 5.15 13.74 -1.58
N LEU A 12 4.05 12.98 -1.58
CA LEU A 12 2.85 13.36 -2.32
C LEU A 12 2.15 14.53 -1.63
N GLY A 13 1.42 15.32 -2.41
CA GLY A 13 0.71 16.51 -1.91
C GLY A 13 -0.63 16.75 -2.60
N PRO A 14 -1.31 17.85 -2.24
CA PRO A 14 -2.66 18.18 -2.73
C PRO A 14 -2.79 18.26 -4.26
N ASP A 15 -1.70 18.54 -4.97
CA ASP A 15 -1.68 18.59 -6.44
C ASP A 15 -1.57 17.21 -7.10
N SER A 16 -1.38 16.14 -6.32
CA SER A 16 -1.25 14.77 -6.82
C SER A 16 -2.61 14.09 -6.98
N LEU A 17 -2.77 13.30 -8.03
CA LEU A 17 -4.01 12.56 -8.28
C LEU A 17 -4.20 11.44 -7.25
N THR A 18 -3.11 10.84 -6.77
CA THR A 18 -3.09 9.87 -5.68
C THR A 18 -3.68 10.48 -4.42
N TRP A 19 -3.25 11.68 -4.02
CA TRP A 19 -3.82 12.40 -2.87
C TRP A 19 -5.31 12.70 -3.07
N LYS A 20 -5.69 13.18 -4.26
CA LYS A 20 -7.08 13.51 -4.60
C LYS A 20 -8.02 12.31 -4.46
N TYR A 21 -7.65 11.15 -5.01
CA TYR A 21 -8.54 10.00 -5.10
C TYR A 21 -8.41 9.03 -3.91
N PHE A 22 -7.23 8.86 -3.34
CA PHE A 22 -7.05 7.94 -2.21
C PHE A 22 -7.80 8.40 -0.96
N GLY A 23 -7.99 9.72 -0.81
CA GLY A 23 -8.69 10.35 0.31
C GLY A 23 -10.20 10.42 0.15
N ASP A 24 -10.71 9.99 -1.02
CA ASP A 24 -12.13 9.93 -1.30
C ASP A 24 -12.82 8.92 -0.37
N LEU A 25 -13.98 9.30 0.21
CA LEU A 25 -14.75 8.43 1.09
C LEU A 25 -15.11 7.09 0.42
N ARG A 26 -15.30 7.08 -0.90
CA ARG A 26 -15.65 5.89 -1.69
C ARG A 26 -14.49 4.90 -1.79
N THR A 27 -13.25 5.34 -1.59
CA THR A 27 -12.09 4.45 -1.39
C THR A 27 -12.31 3.53 -0.20
N GLY A 28 -12.91 4.02 0.88
CA GLY A 28 -13.29 3.22 2.04
C GLY A 28 -14.29 2.12 1.72
N MET A 29 -15.25 2.37 0.81
CA MET A 29 -16.22 1.37 0.37
C MET A 29 -15.56 0.20 -0.38
N MET A 30 -14.50 0.49 -1.14
CA MET A 30 -13.72 -0.52 -1.84
C MET A 30 -12.69 -1.24 -0.95
N GLY A 31 -12.63 -0.90 0.35
CA GLY A 31 -11.74 -1.50 1.35
C GLY A 31 -11.81 -3.03 1.45
N VAL A 32 -13.01 -3.61 1.31
CA VAL A 32 -13.20 -5.06 1.32
C VAL A 32 -12.62 -5.71 0.07
N TRP A 33 -12.84 -5.09 -1.10
CA TRP A 33 -12.33 -5.58 -2.38
C TRP A 33 -10.80 -5.57 -2.41
N ILE A 34 -10.18 -4.46 -1.98
CA ILE A 34 -8.72 -4.36 -1.94
C ILE A 34 -8.10 -5.38 -0.97
N GLY A 35 -8.69 -5.53 0.22
CA GLY A 35 -8.23 -6.50 1.21
C GLY A 35 -8.34 -7.93 0.72
N ALA A 36 -9.40 -8.26 -0.04
CA ALA A 36 -9.55 -9.59 -0.65
C ALA A 36 -8.44 -9.86 -1.68
N ILE A 37 -8.22 -8.96 -2.64
CA ILE A 37 -7.20 -9.13 -3.69
C ILE A 37 -5.79 -9.19 -3.10
N GLN A 38 -5.50 -8.39 -2.08
CA GLN A 38 -4.20 -8.45 -1.38
C GLN A 38 -3.94 -9.86 -0.83
N ASN A 39 -4.93 -10.45 -0.15
CA ASN A 39 -4.79 -11.76 0.48
C ASN A 39 -4.89 -12.95 -0.49
N MET A 40 -5.25 -12.71 -1.76
CA MET A 40 -5.18 -13.74 -2.81
C MET A 40 -3.75 -14.04 -3.26
N TYR A 41 -2.78 -13.18 -2.93
CA TYR A 41 -1.38 -13.49 -3.16
C TYR A 41 -0.85 -14.44 -2.07
N PRO A 42 -0.25 -15.60 -2.43
CA PRO A 42 0.00 -16.68 -1.49
C PRO A 42 0.74 -16.27 -0.21
N GLU A 43 1.83 -15.52 -0.34
CA GLU A 43 2.62 -15.07 0.82
C GLU A 43 1.87 -14.10 1.73
N LEU A 44 0.99 -13.25 1.17
CA LEU A 44 0.16 -12.32 1.94
C LEU A 44 -0.96 -13.07 2.66
N GLY A 45 -1.62 -14.00 1.97
CA GLY A 45 -2.64 -14.86 2.56
C GLY A 45 -2.10 -15.68 3.74
N ALA A 46 -0.91 -16.27 3.58
CA ALA A 46 -0.22 -16.98 4.67
C ALA A 46 0.12 -16.03 5.83
N GLY A 47 0.75 -14.88 5.53
CA GLY A 47 1.12 -13.89 6.54
C GLY A 47 -0.08 -13.37 7.34
N VAL A 48 -1.22 -13.14 6.70
CA VAL A 48 -2.44 -12.72 7.40
C VAL A 48 -3.06 -13.87 8.19
N THR A 49 -3.10 -15.08 7.64
CA THR A 49 -3.66 -16.24 8.35
C THR A 49 -2.88 -16.57 9.61
N GLU A 50 -1.55 -16.48 9.56
CA GLU A 50 -0.65 -16.91 10.65
C GLU A 50 -0.33 -15.79 11.65
N HIS A 51 -0.28 -14.53 11.22
CA HIS A 51 0.19 -13.42 12.06
C HIS A 51 -0.85 -12.32 12.32
N SER A 52 -2.05 -12.39 11.73
CA SER A 52 -3.08 -11.36 11.90
C SER A 52 -4.28 -11.87 12.68
N ILE A 53 -4.84 -11.00 13.51
CA ILE A 53 -6.14 -11.22 14.17
C ILE A 53 -7.33 -10.75 13.31
N LEU A 54 -7.12 -10.49 12.00
CA LEU A 54 -8.13 -9.97 11.08
C LEU A 54 -9.42 -10.78 11.09
N LEU A 55 -9.36 -12.11 11.15
CA LEU A 55 -10.56 -12.97 11.15
C LEU A 55 -11.34 -12.92 12.47
N ARG A 56 -10.69 -12.52 13.57
CA ARG A 56 -11.30 -12.41 14.91
C ARG A 56 -11.80 -11.00 15.20
N GLU A 57 -11.04 -9.98 14.77
CA GLU A 57 -11.30 -8.57 15.03
C GLU A 57 -11.17 -7.74 13.73
N PRO A 58 -12.02 -7.96 12.71
CA PRO A 58 -11.81 -7.38 11.39
C PRO A 58 -11.83 -5.85 11.41
N LEU A 59 -12.81 -5.25 12.09
CA LEU A 59 -12.98 -3.80 12.13
C LEU A 59 -11.85 -3.12 12.92
N GLN A 60 -11.45 -3.68 14.06
CA GLN A 60 -10.38 -3.14 14.90
C GLN A 60 -9.00 -3.31 14.25
N ARG A 61 -8.77 -4.41 13.53
CA ARG A 61 -7.56 -4.60 12.72
C ARG A 61 -7.51 -3.54 11.62
N VAL A 62 -8.60 -3.37 10.86
CA VAL A 62 -8.67 -2.36 9.80
C VAL A 62 -8.42 -0.97 10.37
N ALA A 63 -9.10 -0.59 11.47
CA ALA A 63 -8.91 0.71 12.12
C ALA A 63 -7.46 1.00 12.50
N ARG A 64 -6.73 0.02 13.04
CA ARG A 64 -5.28 0.15 13.34
C ARG A 64 -4.41 0.32 12.09
N SER A 65 -4.89 -0.15 10.94
CA SER A 65 -4.17 -0.06 9.66
C SER A 65 -4.41 1.26 8.94
N VAL A 66 -5.51 1.96 9.22
CA VAL A 66 -5.89 3.20 8.51
C VAL A 66 -4.80 4.26 8.62
N TYR A 67 -4.34 4.56 9.84
CA TYR A 67 -3.33 5.61 10.04
C TYR A 67 -2.05 5.36 9.22
N PRO A 68 -1.34 4.23 9.34
CA PRO A 68 -0.11 4.03 8.57
C PRO A 68 -0.36 4.01 7.06
N ILE A 69 -1.44 3.39 6.58
CA ILE A 69 -1.76 3.33 5.14
C ILE A 69 -1.98 4.73 4.57
N MET A 70 -2.81 5.53 5.24
CA MET A 70 -3.11 6.90 4.81
C MET A 70 -1.88 7.80 5.00
N GLY A 71 -1.15 7.64 6.11
CA GLY A 71 -0.05 8.51 6.49
C GLY A 71 1.06 8.58 5.42
N VAL A 72 1.38 7.50 4.70
CA VAL A 72 2.40 7.60 3.63
C VAL A 72 2.00 8.58 2.51
N VAL A 73 0.71 8.77 2.27
CA VAL A 73 0.20 9.73 1.26
C VAL A 73 -0.02 11.12 1.86
N TYR A 74 -0.41 11.22 3.14
CA TYR A 74 -0.89 12.46 3.76
C TYR A 74 0.03 13.09 4.81
N ASP A 75 1.08 12.40 5.27
CA ASP A 75 1.95 12.90 6.34
C ASP A 75 2.96 13.96 5.88
N GLY A 76 2.98 14.32 4.59
CA GLY A 76 3.89 15.32 4.02
C GLY A 76 5.35 14.97 4.31
N ASP A 77 6.10 15.90 4.92
CA ASP A 77 7.51 15.69 5.30
C ASP A 77 7.74 14.49 6.23
N ARG A 78 6.70 14.04 6.96
CA ARG A 78 6.78 12.85 7.82
C ARG A 78 6.52 11.54 7.08
N ALA A 79 6.14 11.56 5.80
CA ALA A 79 5.77 10.36 5.04
C ALA A 79 6.86 9.28 5.02
N ALA A 80 8.14 9.66 4.90
CA ALA A 80 9.25 8.72 4.97
C ALA A 80 9.33 8.00 6.34
N ARG A 81 9.08 8.73 7.44
CA ARG A 81 9.01 8.13 8.77
C ARG A 81 7.84 7.15 8.89
N THR A 82 6.72 7.45 8.25
CA THR A 82 5.57 6.54 8.21
C THR A 82 5.86 5.29 7.38
N GLY A 83 6.62 5.41 6.29
CA GLY A 83 7.19 4.28 5.54
C GLY A 83 8.04 3.37 6.42
N GLU A 84 8.94 3.94 7.23
CA GLU A 84 9.74 3.17 8.20
C GLU A 84 8.88 2.43 9.24
N LEU A 85 7.83 3.08 9.76
CA LEU A 85 6.91 2.43 10.69
C LEU A 85 6.22 1.22 10.04
N ILE A 86 5.79 1.35 8.78
CA ILE A 86 5.21 0.23 8.03
C ILE A 86 6.21 -0.92 7.91
N LYS A 87 7.46 -0.65 7.52
CA LYS A 87 8.51 -1.69 7.45
C LYS A 87 8.71 -2.36 8.81
N GLY A 88 8.72 -1.57 9.90
CA GLY A 88 8.79 -2.06 11.27
C GLY A 88 7.67 -3.04 11.62
N TYR A 89 6.42 -2.73 11.27
CA TYR A 89 5.28 -3.62 11.50
C TYR A 89 5.36 -4.95 10.73
N HIS A 90 6.03 -4.96 9.58
CA HIS A 90 6.13 -6.15 8.72
C HIS A 90 7.40 -6.97 8.94
N HIS A 91 8.38 -6.45 9.70
CA HIS A 91 9.68 -7.09 9.90
C HIS A 91 9.61 -8.50 10.52
N THR A 92 8.62 -8.75 11.37
CA THR A 92 8.45 -10.05 12.05
C THR A 92 7.46 -10.99 11.36
N ILE A 93 6.84 -10.56 10.26
CA ILE A 93 5.83 -11.35 9.54
C ILE A 93 6.54 -12.21 8.50
N LYS A 94 6.78 -13.46 8.85
CA LYS A 94 7.51 -14.45 8.06
C LYS A 94 7.27 -15.85 8.59
N GLY A 95 7.34 -16.83 7.70
CA GLY A 95 7.07 -18.21 8.08
C GLY A 95 7.30 -19.18 6.93
N VAL A 96 6.65 -20.34 7.04
CA VAL A 96 6.56 -21.36 6.01
C VAL A 96 5.08 -21.69 5.87
N ASP A 97 4.54 -21.54 4.67
CA ASP A 97 3.11 -21.76 4.42
C ASP A 97 2.75 -23.26 4.40
N ALA A 98 1.46 -23.56 4.23
CA ALA A 98 0.93 -24.92 4.23
C ALA A 98 1.47 -25.80 3.09
N GLU A 99 2.01 -25.20 2.02
CA GLU A 99 2.65 -25.89 0.90
C GLU A 99 4.18 -26.02 1.09
N GLY A 100 4.73 -25.58 2.22
CA GLY A 100 6.15 -25.67 2.54
C GLY A 100 7.00 -24.54 1.96
N ARG A 101 6.40 -23.47 1.42
CA ARG A 101 7.12 -22.33 0.85
C ARG A 101 7.45 -21.31 1.93
N ARG A 102 8.69 -20.82 1.93
CA ARG A 102 9.11 -19.74 2.85
C ARG A 102 8.55 -18.41 2.37
N TYR A 103 8.03 -17.61 3.28
CA TYR A 103 7.54 -16.27 2.96
C TYR A 103 8.07 -15.24 3.95
N HIS A 104 8.11 -13.98 3.52
CA HIS A 104 8.35 -12.82 4.38
C HIS A 104 7.58 -11.63 3.83
N ALA A 105 6.90 -10.89 4.69
CA ALA A 105 6.14 -9.71 4.26
C ALA A 105 6.98 -8.60 3.60
N LEU A 106 8.29 -8.60 3.79
CA LEU A 106 9.24 -7.66 3.16
C LEU A 106 9.97 -8.26 1.95
N ASN A 107 9.58 -9.46 1.51
CA ASN A 107 10.00 -9.96 0.20
C ASN A 107 9.57 -8.93 -0.87
N PRO A 108 10.46 -8.50 -1.79
CA PRO A 108 10.16 -7.40 -2.70
C PRO A 108 8.89 -7.58 -3.52
N GLU A 109 8.64 -8.80 -4.01
CA GLU A 109 7.44 -9.12 -4.79
C GLU A 109 6.16 -9.03 -3.96
N THR A 110 6.16 -9.64 -2.77
CA THR A 110 5.05 -9.61 -1.81
C THR A 110 4.72 -8.19 -1.35
N PHE A 111 5.76 -7.42 -1.00
CA PHE A 111 5.60 -6.03 -0.57
C PHE A 111 5.09 -5.15 -1.71
N TYR A 112 5.61 -5.34 -2.93
CA TYR A 112 5.12 -4.63 -4.10
C TYR A 112 3.69 -5.01 -4.49
N TRP A 113 3.29 -6.28 -4.36
CA TRP A 113 1.89 -6.68 -4.61
C TRP A 113 0.92 -5.92 -3.72
N ALA A 114 1.19 -5.89 -2.41
CA ALA A 114 0.37 -5.11 -1.48
C ALA A 114 0.26 -3.64 -1.91
N HIS A 115 1.37 -3.02 -2.30
CA HIS A 115 1.39 -1.63 -2.77
C HIS A 115 0.65 -1.43 -4.11
N ALA A 116 0.91 -2.29 -5.10
CA ALA A 116 0.31 -2.21 -6.43
C ALA A 116 -1.22 -2.33 -6.38
N THR A 117 -1.73 -3.13 -5.46
CA THR A 117 -3.18 -3.20 -5.25
C THR A 117 -3.74 -1.87 -4.71
N PHE A 118 -3.05 -1.14 -3.83
CA PHE A 118 -3.47 0.21 -3.41
C PHE A 118 -3.44 1.22 -4.56
N PHE A 119 -2.45 1.13 -5.44
CA PHE A 119 -2.44 1.90 -6.68
C PHE A 119 -3.66 1.58 -7.56
N MET A 120 -3.98 0.30 -7.74
CA MET A 120 -5.16 -0.10 -8.50
C MET A 120 -6.46 0.36 -7.83
N LEU A 121 -6.51 0.41 -6.51
CA LEU A 121 -7.65 0.99 -5.78
C LEU A 121 -7.86 2.46 -6.16
N VAL A 122 -6.80 3.27 -6.22
CA VAL A 122 -6.86 4.67 -6.67
C VAL A 122 -7.42 4.77 -8.10
N VAL A 123 -6.91 3.95 -9.01
CA VAL A 123 -7.37 3.90 -10.41
C VAL A 123 -8.85 3.55 -10.48
N LYS A 124 -9.28 2.51 -9.75
CA LYS A 124 -10.67 2.02 -9.80
C LYS A 124 -11.66 2.98 -9.15
N VAL A 125 -11.27 3.68 -8.09
CA VAL A 125 -12.10 4.73 -7.50
C VAL A 125 -12.34 5.84 -8.52
N ALA A 126 -11.28 6.29 -9.21
CA ALA A 126 -11.42 7.31 -10.23
C ALA A 126 -12.30 6.87 -11.42
N GLU A 127 -12.11 5.64 -11.90
CA GLU A 127 -12.88 5.06 -13.01
C GLU A 127 -14.36 4.88 -12.67
N TYR A 128 -14.68 4.37 -11.49
CA TYR A 128 -16.07 4.05 -11.12
C TYR A 128 -16.85 5.24 -10.59
N PHE A 129 -16.19 6.20 -9.95
CA PHE A 129 -16.89 7.20 -9.15
C PHE A 129 -16.53 8.66 -9.46
N CYS A 130 -15.45 8.91 -10.21
CA CYS A 130 -14.95 10.27 -10.43
C CYS A 130 -14.98 10.71 -11.91
N GLY A 131 -15.74 10.01 -12.75
CA GLY A 131 -15.91 10.36 -14.16
C GLY A 131 -14.82 9.82 -15.09
N GLY A 132 -13.96 8.92 -14.62
CA GLY A 132 -12.90 8.32 -15.42
C GLY A 132 -11.54 9.00 -15.30
N LEU A 133 -10.58 8.50 -16.06
CA LEU A 133 -9.21 9.00 -16.16
C LEU A 133 -8.81 9.12 -17.63
N THR A 134 -8.21 10.25 -17.98
CA THR A 134 -7.49 10.43 -19.24
C THR A 134 -6.18 9.62 -19.25
N GLU A 135 -5.61 9.38 -20.42
CA GLU A 135 -4.31 8.71 -20.53
C GLU A 135 -3.17 9.51 -19.87
N ALA A 136 -3.25 10.84 -19.86
CA ALA A 136 -2.29 11.68 -19.16
C ALA A 136 -2.38 11.48 -17.63
N GLU A 137 -3.60 11.45 -17.08
CA GLU A 137 -3.82 11.19 -15.66
C GLU A 137 -3.39 9.78 -15.24
N LYS A 138 -3.60 8.76 -16.09
CA LYS A 138 -3.09 7.40 -15.83
C LYS A 138 -1.57 7.35 -15.77
N ARG A 139 -0.87 8.08 -16.66
CA ARG A 139 0.60 8.20 -16.64
C ARG A 139 1.08 8.91 -15.38
N GLN A 140 0.45 10.02 -15.03
CA GLN A 140 0.74 10.72 -13.78
C GLN A 140 0.54 9.82 -12.56
N LEU A 141 -0.58 9.10 -12.48
CA LEU A 141 -0.84 8.15 -11.40
C LEU A 141 0.21 7.03 -11.33
N PHE A 142 0.72 6.56 -12.47
CA PHE A 142 1.79 5.57 -12.50
C PHE A 142 3.10 6.15 -11.93
N ASP A 143 3.48 7.36 -12.32
CA ASP A 143 4.68 8.04 -11.80
C ASP A 143 4.56 8.34 -10.30
N GLU A 144 3.37 8.77 -9.85
CA GLU A 144 3.06 8.97 -8.43
C GLU A 144 3.08 7.65 -7.65
N HIS A 145 2.59 6.55 -8.23
CA HIS A 145 2.68 5.20 -7.64
C HIS A 145 4.13 4.76 -7.41
N VAL A 146 5.01 5.00 -8.39
CA VAL A 146 6.45 4.72 -8.25
C VAL A 146 7.06 5.58 -7.15
N ARG A 147 6.73 6.87 -7.10
CA ARG A 147 7.18 7.78 -6.04
C ARG A 147 6.68 7.30 -4.67
N TRP A 148 5.41 6.97 -4.55
CA TRP A 148 4.80 6.44 -3.33
C TRP A 148 5.49 5.16 -2.86
N TYR A 149 5.74 4.20 -3.77
CA TYR A 149 6.45 2.97 -3.43
C TYR A 149 7.86 3.25 -2.92
N ARG A 150 8.55 4.25 -3.49
CA ARG A 150 9.87 4.69 -3.02
C ARG A 150 9.81 5.29 -1.62
N ILE A 151 8.73 5.98 -1.22
CA ILE A 151 8.57 6.44 0.17
C ILE A 151 8.47 5.24 1.14
N CYS A 152 7.80 4.16 0.73
CA CYS A 152 7.68 2.93 1.54
C CYS A 152 8.98 2.12 1.63
N THR A 153 9.93 2.33 0.72
CA THR A 153 11.12 1.47 0.54
C THR A 153 12.46 2.19 0.66
N ALA A 154 12.47 3.53 0.65
CA ALA A 154 13.60 4.35 1.08
C ALA A 154 14.01 3.98 2.51
#